data_AF-A0A9W9SZC5-F1
#
_entry.id   AF-A0A9W9SZC5-F1
#
_cell.length_a   1.000
_cell.length_b   1.000
_cell.length_c   1.000
_cell.angle_alpha   90.00
_cell.angle_beta   90.00
_cell.angle_gamma   90.00
#
_symmetry.space_group_name_H-M   'P 1'
#
loop_
_entity.id
_entity.type
_entity.pdbx_description
1 polymer ?
#
loop_
_entity_poly.entity_id
_entity_poly.type
_entity_poly.pdbx_seq_one_letter_code
_entity_poly.pdbx_strand_id
1 'polypeptide(L)'
;MSSLRSAAALYIRAQNCGLVAYYDKSGDKVIFDAFEVSARAKDVISAPGSLVRQLPGHSVAIPGSMLEDARFCTELSSVIANLSTESVPEMIPKSSKAGIPILEERDTIHPGLVTEGVMSQLLAFGEHNEGFSFTKNTRDEVN
;
A
#
# COMPACT_ATOMS: atom_id res chain seq x y z
N MET A 1 -11.19 17.90 -22.06
CA MET A 1 -12.09 17.80 -20.89
C MET A 1 -11.68 16.57 -20.10
N SER A 2 -10.98 16.73 -18.98
CA SER A 2 -10.58 15.62 -18.12
C SER A 2 -11.83 15.05 -17.43
N SER A 3 -12.32 13.90 -17.88
CA SER A 3 -13.36 13.15 -17.16
C SER A 3 -12.89 12.97 -15.72
N LEU A 4 -13.69 13.43 -14.74
CA LEU A 4 -13.47 13.05 -13.34
C LEU A 4 -13.44 11.52 -13.30
N ARG A 5 -12.29 10.96 -12.93
CA ARG A 5 -12.17 9.56 -12.54
C ARG A 5 -12.79 9.48 -11.16
N SER A 6 -13.88 8.74 -10.99
CA SER A 6 -14.34 8.37 -9.66
C SER A 6 -13.21 7.56 -9.02
N ALA A 7 -12.70 8.06 -7.89
CA ALA A 7 -11.58 7.48 -7.18
C ALA A 7 -11.85 7.49 -5.67
N ALA A 8 -11.41 6.44 -4.99
CA ALA A 8 -11.40 6.34 -3.55
C ALA A 8 -9.95 6.24 -3.09
N ALA A 9 -9.58 6.99 -2.05
CA ALA A 9 -8.26 6.94 -1.44
C ALA A 9 -8.42 6.63 0.05
N LEU A 10 -7.71 5.62 0.52
CA LEU A 10 -7.76 5.13 1.89
C LEU A 10 -6.35 5.10 2.46
N TYR A 11 -6.22 5.59 3.68
CA TYR A 11 -5.00 5.37 4.47
C TYR A 11 -5.27 4.26 5.48
N ILE A 12 -4.72 3.08 5.20
CA ILE A 12 -4.78 1.91 6.07
C ILE A 12 -3.70 2.09 7.13
N ARG A 13 -4.02 2.89 8.15
CA ARG A 13 -3.07 3.40 9.14
C ARG A 13 -2.29 2.30 9.85
N ALA A 14 -2.98 1.26 10.31
CA ALA A 14 -2.34 0.14 11.02
C ALA A 14 -1.34 -0.64 10.16
N GLN A 15 -1.38 -0.47 8.83
CA GLN A 15 -0.44 -1.08 7.88
C GLN A 15 0.48 -0.07 7.20
N ASN A 16 0.50 1.21 7.60
CA ASN A 16 1.31 2.24 6.93
C ASN A 16 1.13 2.27 5.39
N CYS A 17 -0.05 1.92 4.90
CA CYS A 17 -0.30 1.74 3.47
C CYS A 17 -1.36 2.72 2.96
N GLY A 18 -1.05 3.41 1.87
CA GLY A 18 -2.03 4.11 1.05
C GLY A 18 -2.61 3.12 0.04
N LEU A 19 -3.92 3.11 -0.11
CA LEU A 19 -4.64 2.36 -1.13
C LEU A 19 -5.51 3.33 -1.92
N VAL A 20 -5.32 3.39 -3.24
CA VAL A 20 -6.11 4.21 -4.15
C VAL A 20 -6.79 3.31 -5.16
N ALA A 21 -8.10 3.40 -5.27
CA ALA A 21 -8.88 2.69 -6.27
C ALA A 21 -9.51 3.71 -7.23
N TYR A 22 -9.41 3.50 -8.53
CA TYR A 22 -10.04 4.36 -9.53
C TYR A 22 -10.50 3.57 -10.75
N TYR A 23 -11.57 4.05 -11.37
CA TYR A 23 -12.14 3.41 -12.55
C TYR A 23 -11.51 3.97 -13.84
N ASP A 24 -10.93 3.07 -14.64
CA ASP A 24 -10.53 3.34 -16.01
C ASP A 24 -11.66 2.95 -16.97
N LYS A 25 -12.40 3.98 -17.41
CA LYS A 25 -13.49 3.84 -18.38
C LYS A 25 -13.03 3.30 -19.73
N SER A 26 -11.76 3.50 -20.10
CA SER A 26 -11.28 3.10 -21.43
C SER A 26 -11.07 1.60 -21.54
N GLY A 27 -10.54 0.98 -20.49
CA GLY A 27 -10.36 -0.46 -20.39
C GLY A 27 -11.53 -1.21 -19.73
N ASP A 28 -12.53 -0.51 -19.20
CA ASP A 28 -13.55 -1.07 -18.29
C ASP A 28 -12.91 -1.84 -17.13
N LYS A 29 -11.98 -1.18 -16.46
CA LYS A 29 -11.18 -1.75 -15.36
C LYS A 29 -11.23 -0.87 -14.13
N VAL A 30 -11.05 -1.49 -12.98
CA VAL A 30 -10.76 -0.79 -11.72
C VAL A 30 -9.31 -1.05 -11.40
N ILE A 31 -8.56 0.04 -11.20
CA ILE A 31 -7.14 -0.02 -10.85
C ILE A 31 -7.02 0.25 -9.36
N PHE A 32 -6.31 -0.64 -8.68
CA PHE A 32 -5.91 -0.52 -7.29
C PHE A 32 -4.41 -0.26 -7.23
N ASP A 33 -4.04 0.83 -6.58
CA ASP A 33 -2.67 1.26 -6.34
C ASP A 33 -2.41 1.20 -4.83
N ALA A 34 -1.43 0.40 -4.41
CA ALA A 34 -1.05 0.26 -3.01
C ALA A 34 0.40 0.65 -2.78
N PHE A 35 0.65 1.48 -1.77
CA PHE A 35 1.96 2.06 -1.53
C PHE A 35 2.28 2.34 -0.05
N GLU A 36 3.56 2.24 0.29
CA GLU A 36 4.05 2.64 1.61
C GLU A 36 3.95 4.17 1.80
N VAL A 37 3.22 4.62 2.83
CA VAL A 37 3.04 6.07 3.07
C VAL A 37 4.33 6.67 3.62
N SER A 38 4.88 6.08 4.68
CA SER A 38 6.06 6.56 5.39
C SER A 38 7.15 5.52 5.41
N ALA A 39 8.37 5.89 5.01
CA ALA A 39 9.52 5.02 5.11
C ALA A 39 9.96 4.88 6.57
N ARG A 40 10.62 3.77 6.89
CA ARG A 40 11.24 3.56 8.21
C ARG A 40 12.34 4.57 8.43
N ALA A 41 12.43 5.10 9.66
CA ALA A 41 13.43 6.10 10.01
C ALA A 41 14.85 5.58 9.77
N LYS A 42 15.09 4.30 10.12
CA LYS A 42 16.38 3.64 9.88
C LYS A 42 16.77 3.63 8.41
N ASP A 43 15.82 3.39 7.50
CA ASP A 43 16.10 3.30 6.07
C ASP A 43 16.40 4.68 5.47
N VAL A 44 15.75 5.73 5.99
CA VAL A 44 16.05 7.12 5.61
C VAL A 44 17.44 7.54 6.12
N ILE A 45 17.76 7.27 7.39
CA ILE A 45 19.04 7.69 8.00
C ILE A 45 20.24 6.93 7.41
N SER A 46 20.06 5.65 7.05
CA SER A 46 21.13 4.82 6.50
C SER A 46 21.35 4.99 4.99
N ALA A 47 20.48 5.71 4.29
CA ALA A 47 20.64 5.99 2.88
C ALA A 47 21.91 6.85 2.64
N PRO A 48 22.79 6.48 1.69
CA PRO A 48 23.97 7.30 1.34
C PRO A 48 23.63 8.70 0.79
N GLY A 49 22.36 8.97 0.52
CA GLY A 49 21.79 10.22 0.05
C GLY A 49 20.30 10.25 0.37
N SER A 50 19.44 10.61 -0.58
CA SER A 50 17.99 10.46 -0.40
C SER A 50 17.57 8.99 -0.55
N LEU A 51 16.71 8.51 0.33
CA LEU A 51 15.98 7.25 0.14
C LEU A 51 15.04 7.40 -1.05
N VAL A 52 15.25 6.57 -2.07
CA VAL A 52 14.49 6.55 -3.32
C VAL A 52 13.41 5.48 -3.24
N ARG A 53 12.14 5.85 -3.42
CA ARG A 53 11.00 4.93 -3.46
C ARG A 53 10.21 5.07 -4.76
N GLN A 54 9.70 3.98 -5.31
CA GLN A 54 8.75 4.00 -6.42
C GLN A 54 7.32 3.97 -5.89
N LEU A 55 6.47 4.84 -6.42
CA LEU A 55 5.06 4.94 -6.04
C LEU A 55 4.16 4.75 -7.28
N PRO A 56 3.05 4.01 -7.15
CA PRO A 56 2.56 3.37 -5.93
C PRO A 56 3.39 2.15 -5.49
N GLY A 57 4.21 1.56 -6.34
CA GLY A 57 5.02 0.40 -5.96
C GLY A 57 4.28 -0.93 -6.12
N HIS A 58 2.95 -0.96 -5.93
CA HIS A 58 2.10 -2.04 -6.44
C HIS A 58 0.85 -1.48 -7.14
N SER A 59 0.53 -2.02 -8.32
CA SER A 59 -0.66 -1.64 -9.09
C SER A 59 -1.28 -2.88 -9.74
N VAL A 60 -2.59 -3.06 -9.56
CA VAL A 60 -3.36 -4.19 -10.09
C VAL A 60 -4.63 -3.66 -10.73
N ALA A 61 -4.95 -4.15 -11.93
CA ALA A 61 -6.21 -3.88 -12.60
C ALA A 61 -7.10 -5.11 -12.59
N ILE A 62 -8.36 -4.95 -12.19
CA ILE A 62 -9.40 -5.98 -12.27
C ILE A 62 -10.54 -5.52 -13.20
N PRO A 63 -11.34 -6.45 -13.76
CA PRO A 63 -12.51 -6.10 -14.56
C PRO A 63 -13.50 -5.21 -13.79
N GLY A 64 -14.09 -4.23 -14.47
CA GLY A 64 -15.10 -3.33 -13.89
C GLY A 64 -16.30 -4.06 -13.29
N SER A 65 -16.70 -5.17 -13.92
CA SER A 65 -17.79 -6.04 -13.48
C SER A 65 -17.59 -6.62 -12.07
N MET A 66 -16.35 -6.69 -11.56
CA MET A 66 -16.10 -7.13 -10.18
C MET A 66 -16.75 -6.21 -9.14
N LEU A 67 -16.92 -4.91 -9.44
CA LEU A 67 -17.62 -3.99 -8.54
C LEU A 67 -19.13 -4.22 -8.47
N GLU A 68 -19.69 -4.95 -9.45
CA GLU A 68 -21.09 -5.34 -9.45
C GLU A 68 -21.34 -6.61 -8.63
N ASP A 69 -20.28 -7.41 -8.33
CA ASP A 69 -20.40 -8.54 -7.40
C ASP A 69 -20.39 -8.04 -5.95
N ALA A 70 -21.58 -8.02 -5.36
CA ALA A 70 -21.78 -7.60 -3.96
C ALA A 70 -20.95 -8.41 -2.96
N ARG A 71 -20.67 -9.69 -3.22
CA ARG A 71 -19.86 -10.52 -2.33
C ARG A 71 -18.41 -10.09 -2.38
N PHE A 72 -17.86 -9.88 -3.57
CA PHE A 72 -16.50 -9.35 -3.74
C PHE A 72 -16.33 -8.02 -3.02
N CYS A 73 -17.24 -7.06 -3.23
CA CYS A 73 -17.20 -5.76 -2.57
C CYS A 73 -17.30 -5.87 -1.04
N THR A 74 -18.15 -6.77 -0.54
CA THR A 74 -18.31 -7.02 0.90
C THR A 74 -17.04 -7.63 1.50
N GLU A 75 -16.46 -8.64 0.86
CA GLU A 75 -15.26 -9.30 1.34
C GLU A 75 -14.05 -8.35 1.32
N LEU A 76 -13.83 -7.65 0.20
CA LEU A 76 -12.74 -6.69 0.07
C LEU A 76 -12.87 -5.54 1.09
N SER A 77 -14.07 -4.98 1.26
CA SER A 77 -14.29 -3.92 2.26
C SER A 77 -14.07 -4.42 3.69
N SER A 78 -14.49 -5.65 4.01
CA SER A 78 -14.28 -6.27 5.32
C SER A 78 -12.79 -6.50 5.60
N VAL A 79 -12.04 -7.02 4.63
CA VAL A 79 -10.57 -7.19 4.73
C VAL A 79 -9.88 -5.85 4.96
N ILE A 80 -10.22 -4.82 4.17
CA ILE A 80 -9.62 -3.48 4.32
C ILE A 80 -9.99 -2.86 5.68
N ALA A 81 -11.23 -3.04 6.15
CA ALA A 81 -11.67 -2.54 7.45
C ALA A 81 -10.87 -3.18 8.59
N ASN A 82 -10.72 -4.51 8.59
CA ASN A 82 -9.94 -5.22 9.60
C ASN A 82 -8.48 -4.78 9.58
N LEU A 83 -7.86 -4.71 8.40
CA LEU A 83 -6.47 -4.25 8.25
C LEU A 83 -6.28 -2.78 8.67
N SER A 84 -7.34 -1.97 8.66
CA SER A 84 -7.29 -0.57 9.12
C SER A 84 -7.26 -0.44 10.64
N THR A 85 -7.74 -1.45 11.38
CA THR A 85 -7.84 -1.42 12.85
C THR A 85 -6.86 -2.37 13.55
N GLU A 86 -6.50 -3.48 12.92
CA GLU A 86 -5.69 -4.53 13.54
C GLU A 86 -4.20 -4.34 13.25
N SER A 87 -3.37 -4.47 14.29
CA SER A 87 -1.92 -4.52 14.16
C SER A 87 -1.42 -5.96 14.27
N VAL A 88 -0.56 -6.39 13.35
CA VAL A 88 0.06 -7.72 13.37
C VAL A 88 1.50 -7.57 13.86
N PRO A 89 1.90 -8.19 15.00
CA PRO A 89 3.23 -8.04 15.57
C PRO A 89 4.39 -8.35 14.62
N GLU A 90 4.19 -9.26 13.68
CA GLU A 90 5.16 -9.65 12.64
C GLU A 90 5.45 -8.52 11.65
N MET A 91 4.52 -7.56 11.50
CA MET A 91 4.68 -6.40 10.62
C MET A 91 5.34 -5.22 11.34
N ILE A 92 5.49 -5.30 12.67
CA ILE A 92 6.20 -4.30 13.47
C ILE A 92 7.71 -4.49 13.27
N PRO A 93 8.47 -3.43 12.94
CA PRO A 93 9.93 -3.53 12.84
C PRO A 93 10.56 -4.07 14.12
N LYS A 94 11.63 -4.85 13.97
CA LYS A 94 12.37 -5.44 15.10
C LYS A 94 13.79 -4.90 15.13
N SER A 95 14.25 -4.45 16.29
CA SER A 95 15.66 -4.15 16.54
C SER A 95 16.29 -5.24 17.40
N SER A 96 17.62 -5.25 17.52
CA SER A 96 18.33 -6.15 18.43
C SER A 96 18.96 -5.35 19.55
N LYS A 97 18.64 -5.71 20.80
CA LYS A 97 19.31 -5.19 21.99
C LYS A 97 19.96 -6.35 22.72
N ALA A 98 21.29 -6.31 22.83
CA ALA A 98 22.09 -7.39 23.41
C ALA A 98 21.80 -8.79 22.79
N GLY A 99 21.52 -8.83 21.49
CA GLY A 99 21.20 -10.07 20.76
C GLY A 99 19.73 -10.50 20.83
N ILE A 100 18.90 -9.83 21.63
CA ILE A 100 17.47 -10.14 21.78
C ILE A 100 16.64 -9.25 20.84
N PRO A 101 15.74 -9.81 20.01
CA PRO A 101 14.85 -9.02 19.18
C PRO A 101 13.79 -8.31 20.03
N ILE A 102 13.66 -6.99 19.84
CA ILE A 102 12.67 -6.14 20.51
C ILE A 102 11.81 -5.47 19.43
N LEU A 103 10.49 -5.43 19.65
CA LEU A 103 9.56 -4.70 18.78
C LEU A 103 9.82 -3.20 18.88
N GLU A 104 10.02 -2.55 17.75
CA GLU A 104 10.14 -1.09 17.64
C GLU A 104 8.76 -0.50 17.32
N GLU A 105 7.86 -0.50 18.32
CA GLU A 105 6.47 -0.03 18.20
C GLU A 105 6.35 1.44 17.75
N ARG A 106 7.44 2.21 17.81
CA ARG A 106 7.51 3.62 17.40
C ARG A 106 7.98 3.83 15.96
N ASP A 107 8.48 2.79 15.29
CA ASP A 107 8.90 2.86 13.89
C ASP A 107 7.74 2.51 12.95
N THR A 108 7.91 2.71 11.64
CA THR A 108 6.80 2.52 10.69
C THR A 108 6.52 1.04 10.41
N ILE A 109 5.24 0.68 10.46
CA ILE A 109 4.76 -0.69 10.18
C ILE A 109 5.07 -1.07 8.73
N HIS A 110 5.43 -2.35 8.51
CA HIS A 110 5.62 -2.89 7.17
C HIS A 110 4.28 -2.99 6.43
N PRO A 111 4.16 -2.50 5.18
CA PRO A 111 2.88 -2.46 4.47
C PRO A 111 2.47 -3.77 3.80
N GLY A 112 3.30 -4.82 3.91
CA GLY A 112 3.16 -6.10 3.20
C GLY A 112 1.78 -6.77 3.29
N LEU A 113 1.03 -6.61 4.38
CA LEU A 113 -0.33 -7.19 4.45
C LEU A 113 -1.26 -6.61 3.37
N VAL A 114 -1.08 -5.34 3.03
CA VAL A 114 -1.79 -4.71 1.92
C VAL A 114 -1.02 -4.92 0.62
N THR A 115 0.24 -4.48 0.55
CA THR A 115 1.00 -4.40 -0.70
C THR A 115 1.32 -5.77 -1.31
N GLU A 116 1.47 -6.81 -0.49
CA GLU A 116 1.69 -8.18 -0.95
C GLU A 116 0.43 -9.01 -0.76
N GLY A 117 -0.22 -8.96 0.41
CA GLY A 117 -1.38 -9.78 0.75
C GLY A 117 -2.63 -9.43 -0.06
N VAL A 118 -3.22 -8.26 0.19
CA VAL A 118 -4.44 -7.80 -0.52
C VAL A 118 -4.19 -7.68 -2.02
N MET A 119 -3.05 -7.12 -2.43
CA MET A 119 -2.74 -6.96 -3.86
C MET A 119 -2.59 -8.32 -4.58
N SER A 120 -2.02 -9.35 -3.95
CA SER A 120 -1.97 -10.69 -4.55
C SER A 120 -3.36 -11.32 -4.70
N GLN A 121 -4.27 -11.07 -3.75
CA GLN A 121 -5.66 -11.52 -3.85
C GLN A 121 -6.37 -10.82 -5.01
N LEU A 122 -6.20 -9.50 -5.16
CA LEU A 122 -6.74 -8.75 -6.30
C LEU A 122 -6.18 -9.25 -7.64
N LEU A 123 -4.90 -9.62 -7.68
CA LEU A 123 -4.25 -10.15 -8.87
C LEU A 123 -4.88 -11.47 -9.35
N ALA A 124 -5.45 -12.27 -8.45
CA ALA A 124 -6.17 -13.49 -8.83
C ALA A 124 -7.42 -13.20 -9.71
N PHE A 125 -7.96 -11.98 -9.67
CA PHE A 125 -9.11 -11.54 -10.47
C PHE A 125 -8.72 -10.66 -11.66
N GLY A 126 -7.43 -10.43 -11.87
CA GLY A 126 -6.96 -9.44 -12.83
C GLY A 126 -5.51 -9.62 -13.22
N GLU A 127 -4.81 -8.50 -13.39
CA GLU A 127 -3.44 -8.47 -13.86
C GLU A 127 -2.67 -7.29 -13.25
N HIS A 128 -1.34 -7.37 -13.32
CA HIS A 128 -0.51 -6.24 -12.97
C HIS A 128 -0.79 -5.08 -13.92
N ASN A 129 -0.96 -3.88 -13.35
CA ASN A 129 -1.16 -2.68 -14.13
C ASN A 129 0.18 -1.97 -14.31
N GLU A 130 0.63 -1.82 -15.55
CA GLU A 130 1.85 -1.09 -15.92
C GLU A 130 1.63 0.44 -15.98
N GLY A 131 0.69 0.95 -15.17
CA GLY A 131 0.32 2.35 -15.13
C GLY A 131 1.44 3.27 -14.66
N PHE A 132 1.14 4.56 -14.60
CA PHE A 132 2.12 5.59 -14.23
C PHE A 132 2.73 5.31 -12.84
N SER A 133 4.05 5.23 -12.79
CA SER A 133 4.83 5.24 -11.55
C SER A 133 5.67 6.52 -11.48
N PHE A 134 5.93 6.98 -10.26
CA PHE A 134 6.85 8.08 -10.03
C PHE A 134 7.77 7.79 -8.86
N THR A 135 8.91 8.46 -8.88
CA THR A 135 9.96 8.30 -7.87
C THR A 135 9.83 9.37 -6.79
N LYS A 136 9.80 8.96 -5.53
CA LYS A 136 9.83 9.82 -4.35
C LYS A 136 11.18 9.72 -3.66
N ASN A 137 11.88 10.85 -3.56
CA ASN A 137 13.15 10.98 -2.82
C ASN A 137 12.87 11.54 -1.42
N THR A 138 13.28 10.82 -0.37
CA THR A 138 13.08 11.21 1.04
C THR A 138 14.44 11.33 1.72
N ARG A 139 14.71 12.41 2.45
CA ARG A 139 15.97 12.59 3.19
C ARG A 139 15.66 13.13 4.58
N ASP A 140 16.45 12.73 5.57
CA ASP A 140 16.45 13.38 6.87
C ASP A 140 17.22 14.72 6.77
N GLU A 141 16.64 15.79 7.30
CA GLU A 141 17.33 17.09 7.40
C GLU A 141 17.66 17.37 8.86
N VAL A 142 18.95 17.51 9.15
CA VAL A 142 19.46 17.91 10.47
C VAL A 142 19.79 19.39 10.39
N ASN A 143 19.01 20.23 11.07
CA ASN A 143 19.27 21.67 11.24
C ASN A 143 20.29 21.93 12.35
#